data_AF-A0A1I3C686-F1
#
_entry.id   AF-A0A1I3C686-F1
#
_cell.length_a   1.000
_cell.length_b   1.000
_cell.length_c   1.000
_cell.angle_alpha   90.00
_cell.angle_beta   90.00
_cell.angle_gamma   90.00
#
_symmetry.space_group_name_H-M   'P 1'
#
loop_
_entity.id
_entity.type
_entity.pdbx_description
1 polymer ?
#
loop_
_entity_poly.entity_id
_entity_poly.type
_entity_poly.pdbx_seq_one_letter_code
_entity_poly.pdbx_strand_id
1 'polypeptide(L)'
;MKALLVLALLAAPALAQDGAVIYRHGAGLEARLGRADGPRLPPGRLTCAGCHGADGQGGAEGGTLPAPPVAWSHLAAPAPDRPGYDEAAFIRLLREGITPSGRAISTRMPRFAGTPEAFAALLDHLRALDQAERQGLGPTAVAVALPRDPDARDAALAAMAAFNAEGGAFGRRAAPGEPAFLDLDRVAAALVPRLAAAERARLDRLLRDEPGLRPLTPDAPPPGPLRVAGTLDQIGPRLPALLARPGVEAVAVGPSAEAMLWALREKRDVAAAHAYAAVRVALDMLRDEGRMPTRSGLARRLSAADLSDAVEVYRQEAPAD
;
A
#
# COMPACT_ATOMS: atom_id res chain seq x y z
N MET A 1 -18.87 -66.32 -25.77
CA MET A 1 -18.55 -64.89 -25.99
C MET A 1 -18.33 -64.22 -24.64
N LYS A 2 -17.07 -63.95 -24.26
CA LYS A 2 -16.72 -63.15 -23.07
C LYS A 2 -16.43 -61.73 -23.55
N ALA A 3 -17.25 -60.77 -23.16
CA ALA A 3 -16.99 -59.36 -23.42
C ALA A 3 -15.98 -58.85 -22.37
N LEU A 4 -14.78 -58.48 -22.83
CA LEU A 4 -13.82 -57.70 -22.04
C LEU A 4 -14.29 -56.25 -22.01
N LEU A 5 -14.62 -55.75 -20.83
CA LEU A 5 -14.82 -54.33 -20.59
C LEU A 5 -13.45 -53.71 -20.25
N VAL A 6 -12.86 -52.99 -21.19
CA VAL A 6 -11.66 -52.18 -20.94
C VAL A 6 -12.12 -50.88 -20.30
N LEU A 7 -11.85 -50.73 -19.00
CA LEU A 7 -12.06 -49.49 -18.27
C LEU A 7 -10.89 -48.54 -18.57
N ALA A 8 -11.10 -47.59 -19.48
CA ALA A 8 -10.16 -46.51 -19.72
C ALA A 8 -10.17 -45.56 -18.50
N LEU A 9 -9.12 -45.62 -17.68
CA LEU A 9 -8.86 -44.61 -16.66
C LEU A 9 -8.47 -43.30 -17.35
N LEU A 10 -9.41 -42.36 -17.42
CA LEU A 10 -9.13 -40.97 -17.73
C LEU A 10 -8.33 -40.38 -16.56
N ALA A 11 -7.04 -40.15 -16.78
CA ALA A 11 -6.22 -39.38 -15.86
C ALA A 11 -6.79 -37.95 -15.77
N ALA A 12 -7.32 -37.60 -14.60
CA ALA A 12 -7.70 -36.22 -14.32
C ALA A 12 -6.44 -35.34 -14.41
N PRO A 13 -6.49 -34.17 -15.05
CA PRO A 13 -5.36 -33.25 -15.05
C PRO A 13 -5.03 -32.90 -13.60
N ALA A 14 -3.77 -33.05 -13.20
CA ALA A 14 -3.28 -32.54 -11.93
C ALA A 14 -3.66 -31.06 -11.85
N LEU A 15 -4.47 -30.68 -10.85
CA LEU A 15 -4.81 -29.29 -10.59
C LEU A 15 -3.50 -28.48 -10.56
N ALA A 16 -3.37 -27.53 -11.48
CA ALA A 16 -2.21 -26.65 -11.55
C ALA A 16 -2.06 -25.95 -10.19
N GLN A 17 -0.90 -26.13 -9.56
CA GLN A 17 -0.58 -25.46 -8.30
C GLN A 17 -0.41 -23.96 -8.57
N ASP A 18 -1.02 -23.10 -7.76
CA ASP A 18 -0.86 -21.65 -7.88
C ASP A 18 0.39 -21.19 -7.14
N GLY A 19 1.44 -20.85 -7.89
CA GLY A 19 2.72 -20.38 -7.34
C GLY A 19 2.61 -19.15 -6.44
N ALA A 20 1.63 -18.28 -6.68
CA ALA A 20 1.41 -17.10 -5.86
C ALA A 20 0.82 -17.47 -4.49
N VAL A 21 -0.02 -18.51 -4.44
CA VAL A 21 -0.53 -19.09 -3.19
C VAL A 21 0.57 -19.81 -2.43
N ILE A 22 1.45 -20.56 -3.13
CA ILE A 22 2.65 -21.16 -2.52
C ILE A 22 3.52 -20.06 -1.87
N TYR A 23 3.81 -18.98 -2.61
CA TYR A 23 4.68 -17.90 -2.15
C TYR A 23 4.11 -17.15 -0.93
N ARG A 24 2.82 -16.77 -0.99
CA ARG A 24 2.18 -15.96 0.06
C ARG A 24 1.72 -16.73 1.28
N HIS A 25 1.39 -18.01 1.12
CA HIS A 25 0.74 -18.81 2.17
C HIS A 25 1.50 -20.10 2.52
N GLY A 26 2.59 -20.42 1.80
CA GLY A 26 3.35 -21.66 2.02
C GLY A 26 2.56 -22.93 1.67
N ALA A 27 1.46 -22.82 0.91
CA ALA A 27 0.68 -23.97 0.50
C ALA A 27 1.49 -24.86 -0.47
N GLY A 28 1.18 -26.15 -0.53
CA GLY A 28 1.82 -27.07 -1.50
C GLY A 28 3.25 -27.49 -1.18
N LEU A 29 3.90 -26.88 -0.17
CA LEU A 29 5.24 -27.24 0.31
C LEU A 29 5.22 -27.56 1.81
N GLU A 30 5.98 -28.58 2.21
CA GLU A 30 6.21 -28.94 3.60
C GLU A 30 7.52 -28.31 4.09
N ALA A 31 7.42 -27.32 4.98
CA ALA A 31 8.59 -26.63 5.54
C ALA A 31 9.23 -27.43 6.69
N ARG A 32 10.57 -27.42 6.74
CA ARG A 32 11.40 -28.14 7.71
C ARG A 32 12.46 -27.21 8.30
N LEU A 33 12.59 -27.19 9.62
CA LEU A 33 13.46 -26.26 10.31
C LEU A 33 14.94 -26.70 10.26
N GLY A 34 15.83 -25.76 9.94
CA GLY A 34 17.28 -25.94 10.04
C GLY A 34 17.93 -26.75 8.92
N ARG A 35 17.38 -27.92 8.58
CA ARG A 35 17.93 -28.86 7.59
C ARG A 35 16.84 -29.75 6.97
N ALA A 36 17.18 -30.49 5.91
CA ALA A 36 16.22 -31.29 5.14
C ALA A 36 15.53 -32.40 5.95
N ASP A 37 16.19 -32.98 6.94
CA ASP A 37 15.66 -33.98 7.88
C ASP A 37 15.17 -33.36 9.20
N GLY A 38 15.11 -32.02 9.28
CA GLY A 38 14.71 -31.29 10.48
C GLY A 38 13.21 -31.42 10.80
N PRO A 39 12.79 -30.90 11.97
CA PRO A 39 11.40 -30.92 12.39
C PRO A 39 10.48 -30.27 11.35
N ARG A 40 9.38 -30.96 11.05
CA ARG A 40 8.34 -30.44 10.16
C ARG A 40 7.57 -29.33 10.85
N LEU A 41 7.30 -28.27 10.11
CA LEU A 41 6.48 -27.16 10.58
C LEU A 41 5.03 -27.36 10.15
N PRO A 42 4.06 -26.92 10.97
CA PRO A 42 2.67 -26.88 10.57
C PRO A 42 2.49 -26.02 9.30
N PRO A 43 1.61 -26.41 8.36
CA PRO A 43 1.31 -25.62 7.17
C PRO A 43 0.93 -24.18 7.51
N GLY A 44 1.36 -23.22 6.68
CA GLY A 44 1.02 -21.80 6.84
C GLY A 44 1.71 -21.05 7.98
N ARG A 45 2.53 -21.72 8.82
CA ARG A 45 3.30 -21.06 9.90
C ARG A 45 4.44 -20.18 9.39
N LEU A 46 5.03 -20.53 8.26
CA LEU A 46 6.07 -19.76 7.58
C LEU A 46 5.70 -19.66 6.10
N THR A 47 5.81 -18.45 5.57
CA THR A 47 5.54 -18.15 4.16
C THR A 47 6.78 -17.53 3.54
N CYS A 48 6.96 -17.72 2.23
CA CYS A 48 8.10 -17.14 1.52
C CYS A 48 8.02 -15.60 1.60
N ALA A 49 6.83 -15.05 1.35
CA ALA A 49 6.57 -13.61 1.38
C ALA A 49 6.76 -12.98 2.77
N GLY A 50 6.56 -13.72 3.86
CA GLY A 50 6.75 -13.20 5.22
C GLY A 50 8.22 -12.87 5.52
N CYS A 51 9.17 -13.65 5.00
CA CYS A 51 10.59 -13.33 5.15
C CYS A 51 11.13 -12.51 3.97
N HIS A 52 10.80 -12.87 2.74
CA HIS A 52 11.38 -12.29 1.53
C HIS A 52 10.60 -11.10 0.95
N GLY A 53 9.53 -10.67 1.62
CA GLY A 53 8.66 -9.58 1.18
C GLY A 53 7.65 -10.02 0.13
N ALA A 54 6.49 -9.36 0.07
CA ALA A 54 5.46 -9.67 -0.94
C ALA A 54 5.93 -9.41 -2.38
N ASP A 55 6.86 -8.47 -2.57
CA ASP A 55 7.53 -8.14 -3.83
C ASP A 55 8.78 -8.98 -4.11
N GLY A 56 9.18 -9.85 -3.18
CA GLY A 56 10.39 -10.66 -3.32
C GLY A 56 11.68 -9.85 -3.29
N GLN A 57 11.67 -8.61 -2.79
CA GLN A 57 12.87 -7.77 -2.69
C GLN A 57 13.69 -8.00 -1.42
N GLY A 58 13.29 -8.96 -0.60
CA GLY A 58 13.90 -9.25 0.70
C GLY A 58 13.22 -8.50 1.83
N GLY A 59 13.64 -8.76 3.06
CA GLY A 59 12.95 -8.22 4.24
C GLY A 59 13.71 -8.42 5.54
N ALA A 60 13.47 -7.49 6.48
CA ALA A 60 14.14 -7.43 7.77
C ALA A 60 13.20 -7.72 8.96
N GLU A 61 12.07 -8.40 8.74
CA GLU A 61 11.12 -8.69 9.83
C GLU A 61 11.79 -9.51 10.94
N GLY A 62 12.22 -8.81 12.01
CA GLY A 62 12.53 -9.36 13.32
C GLY A 62 13.94 -9.93 13.56
N GLY A 63 14.98 -9.62 12.77
CA GLY A 63 16.31 -10.20 13.01
C GLY A 63 17.53 -9.44 12.48
N THR A 64 18.71 -9.77 13.02
CA THR A 64 20.02 -9.15 12.68
C THR A 64 20.55 -9.44 11.27
N LEU A 65 19.90 -10.32 10.51
CA LEU A 65 20.26 -10.59 9.10
C LEU A 65 18.98 -10.58 8.26
N PRO A 66 18.81 -9.60 7.35
CA PRO A 66 17.66 -9.53 6.47
C PRO A 66 17.66 -10.70 5.48
N ALA A 67 16.47 -11.19 5.13
CA ALA A 67 16.30 -12.15 4.05
C ALA A 67 16.64 -11.48 2.70
N PRO A 68 17.36 -12.16 1.79
CA PRO A 68 17.76 -11.59 0.51
C PRO A 68 16.57 -11.51 -0.46
N PRO A 69 16.69 -10.69 -1.53
CA PRO A 69 15.74 -10.70 -2.63
C PRO A 69 15.69 -12.07 -3.33
N VAL A 70 14.49 -12.45 -3.77
CA VAL A 70 14.16 -13.73 -4.41
C VAL A 70 13.39 -13.57 -5.72
N ALA A 71 13.06 -12.36 -6.15
CA ALA A 71 12.60 -12.15 -7.52
C ALA A 71 13.63 -12.74 -8.51
N TRP A 72 13.15 -13.39 -9.57
CA TRP A 72 14.02 -14.22 -10.40
C TRP A 72 15.16 -13.43 -11.05
N SER A 73 14.96 -12.15 -11.35
CA SER A 73 16.01 -11.26 -11.86
C SER A 73 17.23 -11.19 -10.92
N HIS A 74 17.01 -11.24 -9.60
CA HIS A 74 18.08 -11.27 -8.59
C HIS A 74 18.69 -12.66 -8.42
N LEU A 75 17.89 -13.73 -8.53
CA LEU A 75 18.38 -15.10 -8.40
C LEU A 75 19.23 -15.51 -9.62
N ALA A 76 18.72 -15.28 -10.82
CA ALA A 76 19.39 -15.65 -12.07
C ALA A 76 20.66 -14.82 -12.34
N ALA A 77 20.78 -13.62 -11.77
CA ALA A 77 22.00 -12.84 -11.85
C ALA A 77 23.15 -13.47 -11.03
N PRO A 78 24.38 -13.51 -11.57
CA PRO A 78 25.56 -13.88 -10.79
C PRO A 78 25.85 -12.84 -9.72
N ALA A 79 26.40 -13.28 -8.60
CA ALA A 79 26.87 -12.44 -7.49
C ALA A 79 28.33 -12.79 -7.14
N PRO A 80 29.05 -11.95 -6.38
CA PRO A 80 30.46 -12.22 -6.07
C PRO A 80 30.71 -13.59 -5.40
N ASP A 81 29.73 -14.13 -4.67
CA ASP A 81 29.85 -15.37 -3.90
C ASP A 81 29.10 -16.58 -4.50
N ARG A 82 28.45 -16.41 -5.66
CA ARG A 82 27.73 -17.49 -6.35
C ARG A 82 27.49 -17.19 -7.84
N PRO A 83 27.47 -18.22 -8.71
CA PRO A 83 26.87 -18.04 -10.02
C PRO A 83 25.36 -17.77 -9.91
N GLY A 84 24.77 -17.37 -11.03
CA GLY A 84 23.32 -17.25 -11.18
C GLY A 84 22.62 -18.58 -10.88
N TYR A 85 21.44 -18.53 -10.29
CA TYR A 85 20.61 -19.71 -10.12
C TYR A 85 20.03 -20.15 -11.47
N ASP A 86 20.14 -21.43 -11.78
CA ASP A 86 19.23 -22.12 -12.67
C ASP A 86 18.13 -22.82 -11.84
N GLU A 87 17.18 -23.44 -12.54
CA GLU A 87 16.06 -24.13 -11.90
C GLU A 87 16.51 -25.29 -11.00
N ALA A 88 17.48 -26.09 -11.46
CA ALA A 88 17.99 -27.22 -10.70
C ALA A 88 18.68 -26.77 -9.40
N ALA A 89 19.50 -25.72 -9.47
CA ALA A 89 20.17 -25.15 -8.31
C ALA A 89 19.19 -24.44 -7.36
N PHE A 90 18.12 -23.82 -7.89
CA PHE A 90 17.06 -23.23 -7.07
C PHE A 90 16.30 -24.31 -6.29
N ILE A 91 15.92 -25.41 -6.94
CA ILE A 91 15.25 -26.54 -6.28
C ILE A 91 16.18 -27.18 -5.24
N ARG A 92 17.47 -27.34 -5.56
CA ARG A 92 18.48 -27.83 -4.61
C ARG A 92 18.62 -26.90 -3.39
N LEU A 93 18.62 -25.59 -3.59
CA LEU A 93 18.60 -24.62 -2.50
C LEU A 93 17.40 -24.81 -1.58
N LEU A 94 16.19 -24.93 -2.14
CA LEU A 94 14.99 -25.09 -1.32
C LEU A 94 14.97 -26.43 -0.57
N ARG A 95 15.41 -27.52 -1.20
CA ARG A 95 15.38 -28.87 -0.60
C ARG A 95 16.49 -29.08 0.44
N GLU A 96 17.70 -28.67 0.10
CA GLU A 96 18.92 -29.04 0.85
C GLU A 96 19.53 -27.84 1.57
N GLY A 97 19.23 -26.62 1.11
CA GLY A 97 19.85 -25.40 1.60
C GLY A 97 21.24 -25.16 1.03
N ILE A 98 21.51 -25.63 -0.20
CA ILE A 98 22.81 -25.53 -0.86
C ILE A 98 22.73 -24.58 -2.06
N THR A 99 23.58 -23.55 -2.06
CA THR A 99 23.66 -22.56 -3.15
C THR A 99 24.30 -23.16 -4.43
N PRO A 100 24.30 -22.43 -5.55
CA PRO A 100 25.01 -22.84 -6.77
C PRO A 100 26.53 -22.93 -6.57
N SER A 101 27.09 -22.17 -5.62
CA SER A 101 28.50 -22.24 -5.22
C SER A 101 28.81 -23.36 -4.21
N GLY A 102 27.82 -24.18 -3.82
CA GLY A 102 27.98 -25.25 -2.84
C GLY A 102 27.94 -24.80 -1.39
N ARG A 103 27.70 -23.51 -1.12
CA ARG A 103 27.61 -22.95 0.24
C ARG A 103 26.28 -23.34 0.88
N ALA A 104 26.31 -23.69 2.16
CA ALA A 104 25.08 -23.89 2.94
C ALA A 104 24.45 -22.53 3.32
N ILE A 105 23.12 -22.43 3.22
CA ILE A 105 22.37 -21.28 3.73
C ILE A 105 22.08 -21.38 5.22
N SER A 106 21.79 -20.24 5.84
CA SER A 106 21.38 -20.14 7.25
C SER A 106 20.32 -21.17 7.61
N THR A 107 20.42 -21.74 8.81
CA THR A 107 19.40 -22.63 9.39
C THR A 107 18.07 -21.91 9.67
N ARG A 108 18.06 -20.56 9.63
CA ARG A 108 16.83 -19.75 9.74
C ARG A 108 15.93 -19.88 8.52
N MET A 109 16.49 -20.09 7.32
CA MET A 109 15.68 -20.36 6.13
C MET A 109 15.27 -21.84 6.15
N PRO A 110 13.97 -22.17 6.16
CA PRO A 110 13.53 -23.55 6.16
C PRO A 110 13.96 -24.30 4.90
N ARG A 111 14.00 -25.62 4.98
CA ARG A 111 14.09 -26.52 3.81
C ARG A 111 12.69 -26.98 3.46
N PHE A 112 12.43 -27.25 2.19
CA PHE A 112 11.09 -27.52 1.69
C PHE A 112 11.05 -28.86 0.95
N ALA A 113 10.06 -29.68 1.31
CA ALA A 113 9.68 -30.87 0.54
C ALA A 113 8.37 -30.60 -0.22
N GLY A 114 8.26 -31.11 -1.43
CA GLY A 114 7.11 -30.87 -2.30
C GLY A 114 7.21 -31.63 -3.62
N THR A 115 6.16 -31.56 -4.41
CA THR A 115 6.14 -32.16 -5.75
C THR A 115 6.89 -31.27 -6.75
N PRO A 116 7.40 -31.83 -7.86
CA PRO A 116 8.02 -31.04 -8.93
C PRO A 116 7.12 -29.89 -9.43
N GLU A 117 5.82 -30.13 -9.51
CA GLU A 117 4.83 -29.16 -9.99
C GLU A 117 4.69 -27.97 -9.04
N ALA A 118 4.78 -28.20 -7.72
CA ALA A 118 4.76 -27.13 -6.72
C ALA A 118 6.01 -26.23 -6.83
N PHE A 119 7.19 -26.83 -7.04
CA PHE A 119 8.42 -26.06 -7.25
C PHE A 119 8.41 -25.28 -8.56
N ALA A 120 7.93 -25.88 -9.64
CA ALA A 120 7.78 -25.22 -10.94
C ALA A 120 6.82 -24.03 -10.84
N ALA A 121 5.66 -24.21 -10.20
CA ALA A 121 4.69 -23.13 -9.98
C ALA A 121 5.28 -21.97 -9.17
N LEU A 122 6.00 -22.27 -8.08
CA LEU A 122 6.70 -21.25 -7.29
C LEU A 122 7.73 -20.49 -8.13
N LEU A 123 8.54 -21.20 -8.92
CA LEU A 123 9.54 -20.60 -9.77
C LEU A 123 8.93 -19.68 -10.84
N ASP A 124 7.83 -20.11 -11.47
CA ASP A 124 7.10 -19.30 -12.44
C ASP A 124 6.52 -18.04 -11.81
N HIS A 125 6.05 -18.12 -10.56
CA HIS A 125 5.64 -16.94 -9.81
C HIS A 125 6.81 -15.97 -9.57
N LEU A 126 7.98 -16.47 -9.13
CA LEU A 126 9.17 -15.63 -8.93
C LEU A 126 9.69 -15.00 -10.22
N ARG A 127 9.52 -15.67 -11.37
CA ARG A 127 9.81 -15.12 -12.71
C ARG A 127 8.86 -13.99 -13.08
N ALA A 128 7.58 -14.09 -12.71
CA ALA A 128 6.56 -13.09 -13.00
C ALA A 128 6.54 -11.92 -12.00
N LEU A 129 7.20 -12.05 -10.85
CA LEU A 129 7.05 -11.12 -9.71
C LEU A 129 7.45 -9.68 -10.03
N ASP A 130 8.63 -9.48 -10.64
CA ASP A 130 9.10 -8.15 -11.05
C ASP A 130 8.13 -7.44 -12.01
N GLN A 131 7.56 -8.22 -12.93
CA GLN A 131 6.60 -7.71 -13.91
C GLN A 131 5.26 -7.37 -13.23
N ALA A 132 4.80 -8.25 -12.34
CA ALA A 132 3.56 -8.03 -11.58
C ALA A 132 3.63 -6.79 -10.68
N GLU A 133 4.78 -6.57 -10.02
CA GLU A 133 5.04 -5.41 -9.16
C GLU A 133 5.16 -4.08 -9.92
N ARG A 134 5.41 -4.13 -11.23
CA ARG A 134 5.55 -2.96 -12.12
C ARG A 134 4.42 -2.84 -13.14
N GLN A 135 3.41 -3.71 -13.06
CA GLN A 135 2.28 -3.68 -13.98
C GLN A 135 1.56 -2.32 -13.89
N GLY A 136 1.30 -1.70 -15.05
CA GLY A 136 0.75 -0.35 -15.13
C GLY A 136 1.79 0.78 -15.06
N LEU A 137 3.07 0.47 -14.84
CA LEU A 137 4.17 1.44 -14.92
C LEU A 137 4.70 1.51 -16.36
N GLY A 138 4.37 2.57 -17.08
CA GLY A 138 4.86 2.83 -18.43
C GLY A 138 6.11 3.72 -18.47
N PRO A 139 6.65 4.01 -19.67
CA PRO A 139 7.79 4.93 -19.83
C PRO A 139 7.41 6.39 -19.55
N THR A 140 6.17 6.81 -19.85
CA THR A 140 5.68 8.20 -19.74
C THR A 140 4.40 8.34 -18.91
N ALA A 141 3.83 7.23 -18.44
CA ALA A 141 2.61 7.23 -17.66
C ALA A 141 2.63 6.17 -16.56
N VAL A 142 1.90 6.43 -15.49
CA VAL A 142 1.52 5.44 -14.48
C VAL A 142 0.01 5.27 -14.60
N ALA A 143 -0.41 4.05 -14.95
CA ALA A 143 -1.81 3.69 -15.05
C ALA A 143 -2.44 3.66 -13.66
N VAL A 144 -3.61 4.29 -13.50
CA VAL A 144 -4.37 4.27 -12.25
C VAL A 144 -5.80 3.80 -12.51
N ALA A 145 -6.38 3.06 -11.57
CA ALA A 145 -7.80 2.77 -11.56
C ALA A 145 -8.50 3.88 -10.78
N LEU A 146 -9.58 4.41 -11.34
CA LEU A 146 -10.33 5.51 -10.75
C LEU A 146 -11.35 5.01 -9.71
N PRO A 147 -11.68 5.82 -8.69
CA PRO A 147 -12.76 5.51 -7.76
C PRO A 147 -14.10 5.30 -8.47
N ARG A 148 -14.95 4.46 -7.89
CA ARG A 148 -16.30 4.17 -8.44
C ARG A 148 -17.30 5.26 -8.08
N ASP A 149 -17.17 5.80 -6.87
CA ASP A 149 -17.97 6.93 -6.40
C ASP A 149 -17.69 8.18 -7.27
N PRO A 150 -18.71 8.89 -7.79
CA PRO A 150 -18.52 10.04 -8.67
C PRO A 150 -17.73 11.20 -8.03
N ASP A 151 -17.98 11.52 -6.77
CA ASP A 151 -17.35 12.67 -6.11
C ASP A 151 -15.89 12.36 -5.79
N ALA A 152 -15.62 11.15 -5.30
CA ALA A 152 -14.25 10.66 -5.13
C ALA A 152 -13.50 10.56 -6.48
N ARG A 153 -14.19 10.20 -7.57
CA ARG A 153 -13.61 10.16 -8.91
C ARG A 153 -13.22 11.54 -9.42
N ASP A 154 -14.08 12.54 -9.24
CA ASP A 154 -13.79 13.91 -9.65
C ASP A 154 -12.63 14.49 -8.83
N ALA A 155 -12.60 14.21 -7.52
CA ALA A 155 -11.48 14.55 -6.63
C ALA A 155 -10.17 13.87 -7.09
N ALA A 156 -10.21 12.59 -7.43
CA ALA A 156 -9.07 11.85 -7.92
C ALA A 156 -8.52 12.42 -9.23
N LEU A 157 -9.39 12.72 -10.20
CA LEU A 157 -9.01 13.33 -11.47
C LEU A 157 -8.36 14.70 -11.28
N ALA A 158 -8.90 15.51 -10.38
CA ALA A 158 -8.32 16.82 -10.07
C ALA A 158 -6.95 16.69 -9.38
N ALA A 159 -6.80 15.79 -8.42
CA ALA A 159 -5.53 15.52 -7.75
C ALA A 159 -4.47 14.99 -8.73
N MET A 160 -4.87 14.11 -9.66
CA MET A 160 -4.01 13.65 -10.76
C MET A 160 -3.59 14.80 -11.67
N ALA A 161 -4.50 15.72 -12.01
CA ALA A 161 -4.19 16.86 -12.84
C ALA A 161 -3.16 17.79 -12.17
N ALA A 162 -3.33 18.09 -10.88
CA ALA A 162 -2.37 18.88 -10.11
C ALA A 162 -1.00 18.19 -10.02
N PHE A 163 -0.97 16.90 -9.65
CA PHE A 163 0.24 16.08 -9.64
C PHE A 163 0.97 16.07 -10.99
N ASN A 164 0.22 16.00 -12.09
CA ASN A 164 0.74 16.02 -13.44
C ASN A 164 1.25 17.40 -13.88
N ALA A 165 0.65 18.49 -13.38
CA ALA A 165 1.11 19.85 -13.62
C ALA A 165 2.47 20.11 -12.95
N GLU A 166 2.74 19.46 -11.82
CA GLU A 166 4.03 19.48 -11.11
C GLU A 166 5.10 18.56 -11.76
N GLY A 167 4.80 17.91 -12.89
CA GLY A 167 5.74 17.04 -13.60
C GLY A 167 5.62 15.54 -13.30
N GLY A 168 4.65 15.14 -12.47
CA GLY A 168 4.33 13.74 -12.21
C GLY A 168 5.42 12.98 -11.44
N ALA A 169 5.59 11.67 -11.69
CA ALA A 169 6.63 10.84 -11.07
C ALA A 169 7.74 10.49 -12.07
N PHE A 170 8.90 11.15 -11.95
CA PHE A 170 10.05 10.93 -12.83
C PHE A 170 9.71 11.04 -14.33
N GLY A 171 8.92 12.05 -14.71
CA GLY A 171 8.46 12.26 -16.08
C GLY A 171 7.26 11.40 -16.49
N ARG A 172 6.70 10.60 -15.57
CA ARG A 172 5.46 9.85 -15.80
C ARG A 172 4.25 10.61 -15.28
N ARG A 173 3.23 10.73 -16.12
CA ARG A 173 1.93 11.29 -15.74
C ARG A 173 1.03 10.19 -15.14
N ALA A 174 0.30 10.50 -14.07
CA ALA A 174 -0.80 9.63 -13.63
C ALA A 174 -1.95 9.73 -14.64
N ALA A 175 -2.39 8.59 -15.17
CA ALA A 175 -3.46 8.54 -16.16
C ALA A 175 -4.35 7.31 -15.92
N PRO A 176 -5.67 7.40 -16.17
CA PRO A 176 -6.53 6.23 -16.07
C PRO A 176 -6.05 5.13 -17.02
N GLY A 177 -6.00 3.88 -16.58
CA GLY A 177 -5.59 2.78 -17.45
C GLY A 177 -5.62 1.42 -16.78
N GLU A 178 -5.71 0.38 -17.60
CA GLU A 178 -5.68 -1.01 -17.19
C GLU A 178 -4.57 -1.77 -17.92
N PRO A 179 -3.81 -2.65 -17.24
CA PRO A 179 -3.87 -2.89 -15.79
C PRO A 179 -3.30 -1.72 -14.97
N ALA A 180 -4.03 -1.28 -13.95
CA ALA A 180 -3.66 -0.11 -13.14
C ALA A 180 -2.52 -0.38 -12.15
N PHE A 181 -1.46 0.42 -12.13
CA PHE A 181 -0.41 0.35 -11.11
C PHE A 181 -0.95 0.67 -9.71
N LEU A 182 -1.80 1.70 -9.61
CA LEU A 182 -2.40 2.17 -8.36
C LEU A 182 -3.93 2.18 -8.46
N ASP A 183 -4.61 1.61 -7.48
CA ASP A 183 -6.07 1.63 -7.36
C ASP A 183 -6.49 2.76 -6.41
N LEU A 184 -7.07 3.83 -6.96
CA LEU A 184 -7.40 5.01 -6.19
C LEU A 184 -8.65 4.83 -5.31
N ASP A 185 -9.54 3.88 -5.62
CA ASP A 185 -10.68 3.51 -4.75
C ASP A 185 -10.13 2.93 -3.44
N ARG A 186 -9.13 2.04 -3.54
CA ARG A 186 -8.44 1.46 -2.37
C ARG A 186 -7.60 2.47 -1.60
N VAL A 187 -6.92 3.38 -2.31
CA VAL A 187 -6.15 4.46 -1.67
C VAL A 187 -7.07 5.34 -0.83
N ALA A 188 -8.16 5.83 -1.41
CA ALA A 188 -9.11 6.67 -0.69
C ALA A 188 -9.69 5.93 0.53
N ALA A 189 -10.12 4.68 0.35
CA ALA A 189 -10.65 3.86 1.44
C ALA A 189 -9.63 3.64 2.58
N ALA A 190 -8.33 3.54 2.27
CA ALA A 190 -7.29 3.34 3.26
C ALA A 190 -6.84 4.63 3.95
N LEU A 191 -6.74 5.74 3.22
CA LEU A 191 -6.14 6.98 3.72
C LEU A 191 -7.15 7.97 4.29
N VAL A 192 -8.37 8.08 3.77
CA VAL A 192 -9.37 9.05 4.26
C VAL A 192 -9.64 8.88 5.76
N PRO A 193 -9.89 7.67 6.31
CA PRO A 193 -10.10 7.50 7.75
C PRO A 193 -8.87 7.89 8.60
N ARG A 194 -7.67 7.71 8.05
CA ARG A 194 -6.40 8.05 8.72
C ARG A 194 -6.13 9.55 8.68
N LEU A 195 -6.47 10.24 7.59
CA LEU A 195 -6.46 11.71 7.53
C LEU A 195 -7.41 12.29 8.57
N ALA A 196 -8.65 11.81 8.65
CA ALA A 196 -9.60 12.24 9.68
C ALA A 196 -9.10 11.96 11.11
N ALA A 197 -8.33 10.88 11.32
CA ALA A 197 -7.68 10.63 12.61
C ALA A 197 -6.53 11.62 12.89
N ALA A 198 -5.73 11.95 11.88
CA ALA A 198 -4.67 12.96 11.98
C ALA A 198 -5.24 14.36 12.29
N GLU A 199 -6.37 14.74 11.68
CA GLU A 199 -7.08 15.99 11.97
C GLU A 199 -7.53 16.08 13.42
N ARG A 200 -8.15 15.02 13.94
CA ARG A 200 -8.54 14.94 15.36
C ARG A 200 -7.33 15.05 16.28
N ALA A 201 -6.25 14.31 15.99
CA ALA A 201 -5.02 14.39 16.77
C ALA A 201 -4.38 15.79 16.73
N ARG A 202 -4.46 16.49 15.58
CA ARG A 202 -3.99 17.86 15.43
C ARG A 202 -4.86 18.85 16.19
N LEU A 203 -6.19 18.70 16.13
CA LEU A 203 -7.15 19.49 16.91
C LEU A 203 -6.90 19.33 18.42
N ASP A 204 -6.72 18.09 18.89
CA ASP A 204 -6.43 17.82 20.30
C ASP A 204 -5.12 18.47 20.76
N ARG A 205 -4.09 18.52 19.89
CA ARG A 205 -2.85 19.27 20.16
C ARG A 205 -3.13 20.77 20.27
N LEU A 206 -3.82 21.36 19.29
CA LEU A 206 -4.17 22.79 19.31
C LEU A 206 -4.94 23.20 20.58
N LEU A 207 -5.94 22.41 20.97
CA LEU A 207 -6.74 22.68 22.17
C LEU A 207 -5.92 22.60 23.47
N ARG A 208 -4.86 21.78 23.50
CA ARG A 208 -3.93 21.74 24.63
C ARG A 208 -2.96 22.92 24.63
N ASP A 209 -2.45 23.27 23.46
CA ASP A 209 -1.39 24.26 23.31
C ASP A 209 -1.93 25.70 23.36
N GLU A 210 -3.23 25.91 23.08
CA GLU A 210 -3.91 27.21 23.12
C GLU A 210 -5.05 27.22 24.15
N PRO A 211 -4.79 27.59 25.43
CA PRO A 211 -5.78 27.55 26.50
C PRO A 211 -7.02 28.46 26.29
N GLY A 212 -6.94 29.43 25.38
CA GLY A 212 -8.05 30.29 24.99
C GLY A 212 -9.01 29.64 23.98
N LEU A 213 -8.60 28.55 23.34
CA LEU A 213 -9.39 27.83 22.34
C LEU A 213 -10.38 26.90 23.04
N ARG A 214 -11.60 26.81 22.50
CA ARG A 214 -12.67 25.96 23.05
C ARG A 214 -13.14 24.99 21.97
N PRO A 215 -13.37 23.70 22.30
CA PRO A 215 -13.92 22.77 21.33
C PRO A 215 -15.34 23.20 20.93
N LEU A 216 -15.68 23.05 19.66
CA LEU A 216 -17.03 23.25 19.15
C LEU A 216 -17.94 22.17 19.71
N THR A 217 -18.90 22.55 20.54
CA THR A 217 -19.89 21.64 21.11
C THR A 217 -21.14 21.54 20.22
N PRO A 218 -21.87 20.41 20.25
CA PRO A 218 -23.13 20.28 19.52
C PRO A 218 -24.24 21.23 20.01
N ASP A 219 -24.32 21.49 21.32
CA ASP A 219 -25.58 21.89 21.97
C ASP A 219 -25.72 23.37 22.38
N ALA A 220 -24.68 24.19 22.27
CA ALA A 220 -24.80 25.66 22.26
C ALA A 220 -23.41 26.27 22.15
N PRO A 221 -23.22 27.32 21.33
CA PRO A 221 -21.95 28.03 21.30
C PRO A 221 -21.75 28.79 22.65
N PRO A 222 -20.58 28.72 23.29
CA PRO A 222 -20.34 29.34 24.59
C PRO A 222 -20.62 30.87 24.62
N PRO A 223 -20.79 31.48 25.82
CA PRO A 223 -20.82 32.93 25.97
C PRO A 223 -19.41 33.55 25.91
N GLY A 224 -19.28 34.78 25.39
CA GLY A 224 -18.03 35.56 25.31
C GLY A 224 -17.36 35.59 23.92
N PRO A 225 -16.23 36.32 23.76
CA PRO A 225 -15.42 36.25 22.55
C PRO A 225 -15.00 34.79 22.33
N LEU A 226 -15.41 34.25 21.18
CA LEU A 226 -15.51 32.82 21.00
C LEU A 226 -14.38 32.37 20.08
N ARG A 227 -13.26 31.92 20.66
CA ARG A 227 -12.25 31.18 19.90
C ARG A 227 -12.67 29.71 19.90
N VAL A 228 -13.39 29.28 18.87
CA VAL A 228 -13.89 27.90 18.76
C VAL A 228 -13.06 27.09 17.78
N ALA A 229 -12.77 25.85 18.14
CA ALA A 229 -12.08 24.92 17.28
C ALA A 229 -12.80 23.60 17.09
N GLY A 230 -12.65 23.04 15.90
CA GLY A 230 -13.26 21.79 15.49
C GLY A 230 -12.62 21.27 14.22
N THR A 231 -13.00 20.07 13.80
CA THR A 231 -12.65 19.62 12.45
C THR A 231 -13.46 20.41 11.42
N LEU A 232 -13.00 20.41 10.17
CA LEU A 232 -13.69 21.11 9.10
C LEU A 232 -15.11 20.56 8.86
N ASP A 233 -15.32 19.25 9.05
CA ASP A 233 -16.64 18.61 9.03
C ASP A 233 -17.60 19.21 10.08
N GLN A 234 -17.06 19.60 11.24
CA GLN A 234 -17.83 20.17 12.34
C GLN A 234 -18.07 21.67 12.17
N ILE A 235 -17.03 22.40 11.75
CA ILE A 235 -17.06 23.87 11.62
C ILE A 235 -17.75 24.30 10.34
N GLY A 236 -17.45 23.67 9.20
CA GLY A 236 -17.89 24.09 7.87
C GLY A 236 -19.38 24.40 7.79
N PRO A 237 -20.27 23.47 8.19
CA PRO A 237 -21.73 23.70 8.18
C PRO A 237 -22.21 24.81 9.12
N ARG A 238 -21.42 25.18 10.13
CA ARG A 238 -21.76 26.17 11.18
C ARG A 238 -21.04 27.50 10.99
N LEU A 239 -20.08 27.57 10.08
CA LEU A 239 -19.19 28.71 9.91
C LEU A 239 -19.96 30.03 9.67
N PRO A 240 -21.00 30.11 8.82
CA PRO A 240 -21.76 31.35 8.65
C PRO A 240 -22.42 31.84 9.95
N ALA A 241 -22.98 30.92 10.74
CA ALA A 241 -23.61 31.26 12.02
C ALA A 241 -22.60 31.67 13.10
N LEU A 242 -21.40 31.08 13.07
CA LEU A 242 -20.29 31.48 13.94
C LEU A 242 -19.79 32.88 13.60
N LEU A 243 -19.58 33.18 12.32
CA LEU A 243 -19.04 34.46 11.85
C LEU A 243 -20.05 35.62 11.90
N ALA A 244 -21.35 35.34 12.01
CA ALA A 244 -22.38 36.36 12.25
C ALA A 244 -22.30 37.00 13.64
N ARG A 245 -21.48 36.44 14.55
CA ARG A 245 -21.28 36.96 15.90
C ARG A 245 -19.99 37.79 15.94
N PRO A 246 -20.05 39.09 16.29
CA PRO A 246 -18.85 39.91 16.42
C PRO A 246 -17.86 39.33 17.43
N GLY A 247 -16.57 39.39 17.09
CA GLY A 247 -15.49 38.91 17.96
C GLY A 247 -15.35 37.38 18.10
N VAL A 248 -15.95 36.61 17.18
CA VAL A 248 -15.73 35.16 17.08
C VAL A 248 -14.56 34.85 16.14
N GLU A 249 -13.66 33.96 16.59
CA GLU A 249 -12.62 33.32 15.77
C GLU A 249 -12.97 31.84 15.65
N ALA A 250 -13.16 31.35 14.43
CA ALA A 250 -13.31 29.94 14.13
C ALA A 250 -11.97 29.37 13.65
N VAL A 251 -11.49 28.33 14.33
CA VAL A 251 -10.26 27.60 14.00
C VAL A 251 -10.61 26.18 13.57
N ALA A 252 -10.45 25.87 12.29
CA ALA A 252 -10.75 24.54 11.77
C ALA A 252 -9.50 23.75 11.44
N VAL A 253 -9.54 22.44 11.71
CA VAL A 253 -8.53 21.50 11.21
C VAL A 253 -9.16 20.65 10.11
N GLY A 254 -8.50 20.56 8.96
CA GLY A 254 -9.07 19.86 7.81
C GLY A 254 -8.04 19.37 6.81
N PRO A 255 -8.50 18.98 5.61
CA PRO A 255 -7.64 18.58 4.49
C PRO A 255 -6.62 19.66 4.13
N SER A 256 -5.63 19.34 3.31
CA SER A 256 -4.64 20.31 2.83
C SER A 256 -5.28 21.53 2.13
N ALA A 257 -4.61 22.68 2.18
CA ALA A 257 -5.09 23.92 1.56
C ALA A 257 -5.39 23.75 0.07
N GLU A 258 -4.56 22.99 -0.65
CA GLU A 258 -4.76 22.66 -2.06
C GLU A 258 -6.10 21.94 -2.30
N ALA A 259 -6.38 20.90 -1.49
CA ALA A 259 -7.61 20.13 -1.56
C ALA A 259 -8.84 21.00 -1.26
N MET A 260 -8.74 21.85 -0.24
CA MET A 260 -9.81 22.77 0.14
C MET A 260 -10.09 23.83 -0.92
N LEU A 261 -9.05 24.43 -1.49
CA LEU A 261 -9.20 25.40 -2.56
C LEU A 261 -9.84 24.77 -3.81
N TRP A 262 -9.49 23.52 -4.13
CA TRP A 262 -10.18 22.78 -5.19
C TRP A 262 -11.66 22.57 -4.86
N ALA A 263 -11.98 22.01 -3.68
CA ALA A 263 -13.35 21.72 -3.29
C ALA A 263 -14.23 22.99 -3.31
N LEU A 264 -13.72 24.11 -2.80
CA LEU A 264 -14.45 25.39 -2.81
C LEU A 264 -14.73 25.89 -4.23
N ARG A 265 -13.73 25.83 -5.14
CA ARG A 265 -13.91 26.24 -6.54
C ARG A 265 -14.94 25.39 -7.27
N GLU A 266 -14.89 24.08 -7.04
CA GLU A 266 -15.79 23.11 -7.67
C GLU A 266 -17.11 22.92 -6.92
N LYS A 267 -17.35 23.69 -5.85
CA LYS A 267 -18.54 23.62 -4.97
C LYS A 267 -18.80 22.21 -4.42
N ARG A 268 -17.72 21.53 -4.03
CA ARG A 268 -17.73 20.20 -3.39
C ARG A 268 -17.68 20.31 -1.88
N ASP A 269 -18.08 19.23 -1.23
CA ASP A 269 -18.01 19.13 0.22
C ASP A 269 -16.61 18.73 0.71
N VAL A 270 -16.49 18.65 2.02
CA VAL A 270 -15.25 18.26 2.71
C VAL A 270 -14.87 16.80 2.46
N ALA A 271 -15.83 15.90 2.25
CA ALA A 271 -15.54 14.50 1.93
C ALA A 271 -14.81 14.37 0.59
N ALA A 272 -15.20 15.15 -0.41
CA ALA A 272 -14.47 15.26 -1.67
C ALA A 272 -13.05 15.84 -1.47
N ALA A 273 -12.88 16.82 -0.58
CA ALA A 273 -11.56 17.38 -0.23
C ALA A 273 -10.67 16.33 0.46
N HIS A 274 -11.19 15.48 1.35
CA HIS A 274 -10.44 14.35 1.92
C HIS A 274 -10.03 13.34 0.85
N ALA A 275 -10.92 13.02 -0.10
CA ALA A 275 -10.60 12.13 -1.21
C ALA A 275 -9.47 12.70 -2.09
N TYR A 276 -9.52 14.00 -2.39
CA TYR A 276 -8.45 14.70 -3.10
C TYR A 276 -7.12 14.60 -2.34
N ALA A 277 -7.12 14.94 -1.05
CA ALA A 277 -5.92 14.91 -0.22
C ALA A 277 -5.32 13.50 -0.12
N ALA A 278 -6.16 12.47 0.04
CA ALA A 278 -5.74 11.07 0.05
C ALA A 278 -5.05 10.67 -1.27
N VAL A 279 -5.63 11.04 -2.42
CA VAL A 279 -5.03 10.76 -3.73
C VAL A 279 -3.72 11.53 -3.89
N ARG A 280 -3.65 12.80 -3.48
CA ARG A 280 -2.41 13.59 -3.56
C ARG A 280 -1.29 12.95 -2.74
N VAL A 281 -1.53 12.59 -1.49
CA VAL A 281 -0.57 11.90 -0.62
C VAL A 281 -0.04 10.64 -1.31
N ALA A 282 -0.91 9.81 -1.89
CA ALA A 282 -0.46 8.59 -2.55
C ALA A 282 0.38 8.84 -3.81
N LEU A 283 0.03 9.84 -4.60
CA LEU A 283 0.78 10.20 -5.80
C LEU A 283 2.14 10.83 -5.46
N ASP A 284 2.21 11.64 -4.41
CA ASP A 284 3.49 12.20 -3.93
C ASP A 284 4.38 11.10 -3.36
N MET A 285 3.82 10.17 -2.61
CA MET A 285 4.58 9.01 -2.13
C MET A 285 5.06 8.11 -3.27
N LEU A 286 4.25 7.94 -4.33
CA LEU A 286 4.70 7.27 -5.57
C LEU A 286 5.88 8.00 -6.22
N ARG A 287 5.84 9.34 -6.25
CA ARG A 287 6.97 10.16 -6.73
C ARG A 287 8.20 9.98 -5.84
N ASP A 288 8.03 9.80 -4.54
CA ASP A 288 9.14 9.60 -3.59
C ASP A 288 9.74 8.19 -3.60
N GLU A 289 9.04 7.18 -4.15
CA GLU A 289 9.55 5.80 -4.31
C GLU A 289 10.69 5.68 -5.33
N GLY A 290 10.94 6.71 -6.13
CA GLY A 290 12.02 6.71 -7.10
C GLY A 290 11.59 6.29 -8.51
N ARG A 291 12.59 6.02 -9.37
CA ARG A 291 12.37 5.75 -10.80
C ARG A 291 11.67 4.41 -11.08
N MET A 292 11.83 3.45 -10.17
CA MET A 292 11.39 2.06 -10.33
C MET A 292 10.57 1.61 -9.11
N PRO A 293 9.43 2.26 -8.83
CA PRO A 293 8.57 1.89 -7.70
C PRO A 293 8.02 0.47 -7.88
N THR A 294 7.78 -0.22 -6.77
CA THR A 294 7.01 -1.47 -6.72
C THR A 294 5.67 -1.20 -6.06
N ARG A 295 4.61 -1.91 -6.48
CA ARG A 295 3.27 -1.79 -5.88
C ARG A 295 3.29 -2.07 -4.37
N SER A 296 3.98 -3.14 -3.96
CA SER A 296 4.09 -3.53 -2.56
C SER A 296 4.95 -2.55 -1.76
N GLY A 297 6.00 -1.98 -2.36
CA GLY A 297 6.81 -0.92 -1.75
C GLY A 297 5.97 0.31 -1.40
N LEU A 298 5.24 0.82 -2.40
CA LEU A 298 4.32 1.93 -2.22
C LEU A 298 3.24 1.62 -1.19
N ALA A 299 2.61 0.45 -1.26
CA ALA A 299 1.56 0.04 -0.30
C ALA A 299 2.07 0.00 1.15
N ARG A 300 3.31 -0.47 1.36
CA ARG A 300 3.96 -0.48 2.67
C ARG A 300 4.24 0.94 3.17
N ARG A 301 4.78 1.82 2.33
CA ARG A 301 4.99 3.22 2.72
C ARG A 301 3.67 3.92 3.01
N LEU A 302 2.65 3.76 2.16
CA LEU A 302 1.30 4.28 2.40
C LEU A 302 0.78 3.83 3.77
N SER A 303 0.89 2.54 4.08
CA SER A 303 0.44 1.97 5.35
C SER A 303 1.16 2.54 6.57
N ALA A 304 2.46 2.85 6.43
CA ALA A 304 3.30 3.40 7.50
C ALA A 304 3.34 4.95 7.55
N ALA A 305 2.69 5.63 6.61
CA ALA A 305 2.76 7.08 6.48
C ALA A 305 2.30 7.80 7.76
N ASP A 306 3.11 8.75 8.24
CA ASP A 306 2.62 9.79 9.13
C ASP A 306 1.88 10.83 8.29
N LEU A 307 0.64 11.12 8.67
CA LEU A 307 -0.25 12.03 7.97
C LEU A 307 -0.42 13.36 8.74
N SER A 308 0.39 13.59 9.77
CA SER A 308 0.33 14.79 10.60
C SER A 308 0.60 16.08 9.81
N ASP A 309 1.43 16.02 8.76
CA ASP A 309 1.73 17.13 7.85
C ASP A 309 0.77 17.21 6.65
N ALA A 310 -0.15 16.24 6.51
CA ALA A 310 -1.16 16.23 5.45
C ALA A 310 -2.47 16.94 5.84
N VAL A 311 -2.51 17.53 7.03
CA VAL A 311 -3.67 18.25 7.59
C VAL A 311 -3.31 19.70 7.89
N GLU A 312 -4.25 20.61 7.66
CA GLU A 312 -4.02 22.05 7.73
C GLU A 312 -4.87 22.71 8.83
N VAL A 313 -4.39 23.84 9.37
CA VAL A 313 -5.14 24.64 10.36
C VAL A 313 -5.60 25.93 9.70
N TYR A 314 -6.91 26.11 9.63
CA TYR A 314 -7.56 27.29 9.08
C TYR A 314 -8.05 28.18 10.22
N ARG A 315 -7.84 29.50 10.11
CA ARG A 315 -8.37 30.48 11.05
C ARG A 315 -9.21 31.50 10.30
N GLN A 316 -10.40 31.78 10.82
CA GLN A 316 -11.30 32.77 10.27
C GLN A 316 -11.89 33.61 11.39
N GLU A 317 -11.74 34.92 11.26
CA GLU A 317 -12.31 35.89 12.19
C GLU A 317 -13.57 36.51 11.60
N ALA A 318 -14.55 36.81 12.47
CA ALA A 318 -15.65 37.68 12.12
C ALA A 318 -15.11 39.10 11.79
N PRO A 319 -15.73 39.82 10.85
CA PRO A 319 -15.36 41.21 10.58
C PRO A 319 -15.38 42.04 11.88
N ALA A 320 -14.40 42.93 12.04
CA ALA A 320 -14.51 43.98 13.04
C ALA A 320 -15.60 44.96 12.59
N ASP A 321 -16.50 45.32 13.51
CA ASP A 321 -17.57 46.30 13.29
C ASP A 321 -17.04 47.65 12.78
#